data_AF-A0A6F9BUB1-F1
#
_entry.id   AF-A0A6F9BUB1-F1
#
_cell.length_a   1.000
_cell.length_b   1.000
_cell.length_c   1.000
_cell.angle_alpha   90.00
_cell.angle_beta   90.00
_cell.angle_gamma   90.00
#
_symmetry.space_group_name_H-M   'P 1'
#
loop_
_entity.id
_entity.type
_entity.pdbx_description
1 polymer ?
#
loop_
_entity_poly.entity_id
_entity_poly.type
_entity_poly.pdbx_seq_one_letter_code
_entity_poly.pdbx_strand_id
1 'polypeptide(L)'
;MKTSDFILIFICIPATLSTNDNLPNCKDALEDCLRKEVAWTRCYEDRITRCTVKARMPIPNFYRWSVNSSNQAEESTDSGHRVHIPAHALQRSKRNVSHSTVHITMAVLNSSLFRVVRGSRSGEVLGQSVLAVRVGDHGVSDLDQPVRIAFRNTNVVGEWTDCGKEAT
;
A
#
# COMPACT_ATOMS: atom_id res chain seq x y z
N MET A 1 -58.96 -30.61 22.95
CA MET A 1 -58.12 -29.64 22.20
C MET A 1 -56.78 -29.58 22.91
N LYS A 2 -55.70 -30.02 22.28
CA LYS A 2 -54.32 -29.92 22.80
C LYS A 2 -53.60 -28.87 21.97
N THR A 3 -53.28 -27.73 22.56
CA THR A 3 -52.38 -26.74 21.98
C THR A 3 -50.94 -27.23 22.17
N SER A 4 -50.23 -27.40 21.05
CA SER A 4 -48.83 -27.79 21.00
C SER A 4 -48.02 -26.52 20.76
N ASP A 5 -47.27 -26.08 21.76
CA ASP A 5 -46.40 -24.91 21.63
C ASP A 5 -45.08 -25.30 20.94
N PHE A 6 -44.80 -24.67 19.81
CA PHE A 6 -43.51 -24.78 19.12
C PHE A 6 -42.53 -23.75 19.70
N ILE A 7 -41.49 -24.22 20.38
CA ILE A 7 -40.39 -23.37 20.88
C ILE A 7 -39.37 -23.17 19.74
N LEU A 8 -39.33 -21.97 19.16
CA LEU A 8 -38.30 -21.54 18.22
C LEU A 8 -37.09 -21.01 19.01
N ILE A 9 -36.04 -21.82 19.11
CA ILE A 9 -34.76 -21.42 19.72
C ILE A 9 -33.95 -20.66 18.66
N PHE A 10 -33.95 -19.32 18.74
CA PHE A 10 -33.00 -18.48 18.02
C PHE A 10 -31.64 -18.55 18.71
N ILE A 11 -30.74 -19.39 18.21
CA ILE A 11 -29.34 -19.40 18.66
C ILE A 11 -28.64 -18.20 18.00
N CYS A 12 -28.63 -17.07 18.70
CA CYS A 12 -27.70 -15.99 18.39
C CYS A 12 -26.29 -16.46 18.76
N ILE A 13 -25.55 -17.02 17.81
CA ILE A 13 -24.11 -17.24 17.98
C ILE A 13 -23.45 -15.86 17.85
N PRO A 14 -22.86 -15.29 18.92
CA PRO A 14 -22.02 -14.12 18.75
C PRO A 14 -20.85 -14.54 17.85
N ALA A 15 -20.74 -13.92 16.68
CA ALA A 15 -19.54 -14.02 15.86
C ALA A 15 -18.40 -13.38 16.66
N THR A 16 -17.65 -14.19 17.41
CA THR A 16 -16.41 -13.76 18.02
C THR A 16 -15.46 -13.39 16.87
N LEU A 17 -15.28 -12.10 16.60
CA LEU A 17 -14.16 -11.63 15.80
C LEU A 17 -12.89 -12.08 16.54
N SER A 18 -12.20 -13.08 16.00
CA SER A 18 -10.84 -13.39 16.40
C SER A 18 -9.96 -12.21 15.98
N THR A 19 -9.79 -11.24 16.88
CA THR A 19 -8.66 -10.30 16.81
C THR A 19 -7.43 -11.07 17.27
N ASN A 20 -6.87 -11.85 16.36
CA ASN A 20 -5.58 -12.48 16.59
C ASN A 20 -4.54 -11.36 16.57
N ASP A 21 -4.10 -10.89 17.75
CA ASP A 21 -3.17 -9.77 17.96
C ASP A 21 -1.75 -9.99 17.39
N ASN A 22 -1.57 -11.03 16.57
CA ASN A 22 -0.35 -11.25 15.82
C ASN A 22 -0.38 -10.44 14.53
N LEU A 23 0.21 -9.24 14.57
CA LEU A 23 0.47 -8.47 13.36
C LEU A 23 1.22 -9.36 12.33
N PRO A 24 0.75 -9.40 11.07
CA PRO A 24 1.32 -10.26 10.04
C PRO A 24 2.77 -9.86 9.74
N ASN A 25 3.58 -10.80 9.26
CA ASN A 25 4.93 -10.51 8.82
C ASN A 25 4.90 -9.78 7.47
N CYS A 26 5.65 -8.68 7.32
CA CYS A 26 5.70 -7.92 6.07
C CYS A 26 6.23 -8.76 4.90
N LYS A 27 7.13 -9.71 5.17
CA LYS A 27 7.71 -10.60 4.14
C LYS A 27 6.64 -11.45 3.45
N ASP A 28 5.65 -11.88 4.22
CA ASP A 28 4.62 -12.83 3.77
C ASP A 28 3.35 -12.10 3.29
N ALA A 29 3.36 -10.75 3.31
CA ALA A 29 2.19 -9.92 3.03
C ALA A 29 1.63 -10.14 1.62
N LEU A 30 2.49 -10.16 0.60
CA LEU A 30 2.07 -10.32 -0.79
C LEU A 30 1.55 -11.73 -1.07
N GLU A 31 2.32 -12.76 -0.69
CA GLU A 31 1.97 -14.16 -0.92
C GLU A 31 0.63 -14.53 -0.27
N ASP A 32 0.42 -14.13 0.99
CA ASP A 32 -0.83 -14.37 1.69
C ASP A 32 -2.02 -13.66 1.04
N CYS A 33 -1.81 -12.47 0.45
CA CYS A 33 -2.88 -11.74 -0.23
C CYS A 33 -3.20 -12.30 -1.62
N LEU A 34 -2.20 -12.84 -2.33
CA LEU A 34 -2.41 -13.52 -3.62
C LEU A 34 -3.19 -14.84 -3.47
N ARG A 35 -3.15 -15.47 -2.29
CA ARG A 35 -3.88 -16.71 -1.99
C ARG A 35 -5.35 -16.50 -1.62
N LYS A 36 -5.82 -15.27 -1.44
CA LYS A 36 -7.21 -15.00 -1.05
C LYS A 36 -8.12 -14.80 -2.26
N GLU A 37 -9.40 -15.08 -2.08
CA GLU A 37 -10.45 -14.87 -3.10
C GLU A 37 -10.84 -13.38 -3.27
N VAL A 38 -10.35 -12.49 -2.39
CA VAL A 38 -10.55 -11.03 -2.53
C VAL A 38 -9.51 -10.41 -3.46
N ALA A 39 -9.81 -9.25 -4.03
CA ALA A 39 -8.84 -8.49 -4.82
C ALA A 39 -7.54 -8.28 -4.03
N TRP A 40 -6.45 -8.90 -4.52
CA TRP A 40 -5.19 -9.00 -3.77
C TRP A 40 -4.59 -7.64 -3.44
N THR A 41 -4.81 -6.62 -4.29
CA THR A 41 -4.29 -5.26 -4.11
C THR A 41 -4.82 -4.61 -2.84
N ARG A 42 -6.14 -4.66 -2.62
CA ARG A 42 -6.77 -4.13 -1.41
C ARG A 42 -6.28 -4.86 -0.15
N CYS A 43 -6.12 -6.18 -0.24
CA CYS A 43 -5.52 -6.96 0.84
C CYS A 43 -4.09 -6.48 1.12
N TYR A 44 -3.29 -6.33 0.06
CA TYR A 44 -1.88 -5.98 0.18
C TYR A 44 -1.68 -4.59 0.77
N GLU A 45 -2.39 -3.58 0.25
CA GLU A 45 -2.37 -2.19 0.75
C GLU A 45 -2.69 -2.09 2.24
N ASP A 46 -3.67 -2.86 2.70
CA ASP A 46 -4.09 -2.90 4.11
C ASP A 46 -3.12 -3.70 5.00
N ARG A 47 -2.41 -4.68 4.43
CA ARG A 47 -1.50 -5.55 5.17
C ARG A 47 -0.14 -4.91 5.38
N ILE A 48 0.38 -4.21 4.38
CA ILE A 48 1.71 -3.58 4.46
C ILE A 48 1.76 -2.40 5.45
N THR A 49 0.62 -1.75 5.73
CA THR A 49 0.53 -0.70 6.75
C THR A 49 0.66 -1.26 8.17
N ARG A 50 0.07 -2.44 8.41
CA ARG A 50 -0.06 -3.07 9.73
C ARG A 50 0.91 -4.21 10.00
N CYS A 51 1.70 -4.63 9.02
CA CYS A 51 2.63 -5.74 9.22
C CYS A 51 3.80 -5.37 10.15
N THR A 52 4.53 -6.38 10.63
CA THR A 52 5.79 -6.20 11.36
C THR A 52 6.94 -6.80 10.57
N VAL A 53 8.08 -6.11 10.54
CA VAL A 53 9.32 -6.66 9.98
C VAL A 53 9.95 -7.53 11.07
N LYS A 54 9.70 -8.85 11.01
CA LYS A 54 10.23 -9.82 12.00
C LYS A 54 11.61 -10.36 11.62
N ALA A 55 12.02 -10.19 10.36
CA ALA A 55 13.29 -10.72 9.85
C ALA A 55 14.46 -9.80 10.22
N ARG A 56 15.60 -10.40 10.58
CA ARG A 56 16.88 -9.66 10.71
C ARG A 56 17.45 -9.23 9.35
N MET A 57 17.02 -9.87 8.27
CA MET A 57 17.46 -9.57 6.91
C MET A 57 16.48 -8.61 6.23
N PRO A 58 16.97 -7.66 5.40
CA PRO A 58 16.14 -6.82 4.57
C PRO A 58 15.17 -7.66 3.72
N ILE A 59 13.94 -7.18 3.57
CA ILE A 59 12.97 -7.78 2.64
C ILE A 59 13.30 -7.22 1.26
N PRO A 60 13.65 -8.06 0.27
CA PRO A 60 13.98 -7.57 -1.07
C PRO A 60 12.84 -6.74 -1.65
N ASN A 61 13.16 -5.64 -2.33
CA ASN A 61 12.19 -4.77 -3.00
C ASN A 61 11.11 -4.18 -2.08
N PHE A 62 11.34 -4.14 -0.76
CA PHE A 62 10.42 -3.59 0.22
C PHE A 62 11.15 -2.64 1.16
N TYR A 63 10.66 -1.41 1.24
CA TYR A 63 11.25 -0.34 2.01
C TYR A 63 10.19 0.20 2.96
N ARG A 64 10.53 0.34 4.24
CA ARG A 64 9.63 0.89 5.23
C ARG A 64 10.41 1.71 6.24
N TRP A 65 9.96 2.94 6.44
CA TRP A 65 10.57 3.85 7.41
C TRP A 65 9.52 4.77 8.01
N SER A 66 9.96 5.56 8.99
CA SER A 66 9.11 6.50 9.71
C SER A 66 9.70 7.89 9.59
N VAL A 67 8.84 8.89 9.35
CA VAL A 67 9.24 10.29 9.22
C VAL A 67 8.34 11.16 10.09
N ASN A 68 8.87 12.27 10.59
CA ASN A 68 8.03 13.28 11.23
C ASN A 68 7.12 13.92 10.17
N SER A 69 5.82 13.98 10.44
CA SER A 69 4.81 14.53 9.53
C SER A 69 5.06 15.98 9.11
N SER A 70 5.78 16.77 9.91
CA SER A 70 6.14 18.15 9.57
C SER A 70 7.30 18.28 8.58
N ASN A 71 8.02 17.18 8.32
CA ASN A 71 9.13 17.15 7.36
C ASN A 71 8.66 16.57 6.04
N GLN A 72 9.37 16.87 4.95
CA GLN A 72 9.27 16.10 3.71
C GLN A 72 9.98 14.74 3.86
N ALA A 73 9.63 13.79 3.01
CA ALA A 73 10.31 12.50 2.92
C ALA A 73 10.85 12.27 1.51
N GLU A 74 12.04 11.68 1.45
CA GLU A 74 12.65 11.24 0.20
C GLU A 74 13.31 9.88 0.42
N GLU A 75 13.10 8.95 -0.50
CA GLU A 75 13.70 7.62 -0.45
C GLU A 75 13.99 7.08 -1.85
N SER A 76 15.03 6.26 -1.96
CA SER A 76 15.44 5.60 -3.20
C SER A 76 15.33 4.09 -3.10
N THR A 77 14.88 3.42 -4.16
CA THR A 77 14.98 1.97 -4.28
C THR A 77 16.39 1.56 -4.72
N ASP A 78 16.74 0.29 -4.53
CA ASP A 78 18.01 -0.27 -5.03
C ASP A 78 18.09 -0.22 -6.57
N SER A 79 16.94 -0.30 -7.24
CA SER A 79 16.82 -0.08 -8.68
C SER A 79 16.96 1.38 -9.11
N GLY A 80 17.03 2.32 -8.17
CA GLY A 80 17.24 3.75 -8.40
C GLY A 80 15.97 4.56 -8.69
N HIS A 81 14.78 4.01 -8.45
CA HIS A 81 13.55 4.83 -8.43
C HIS A 81 13.56 5.71 -7.20
N ARG A 82 13.04 6.93 -7.32
CA ARG A 82 13.00 7.90 -6.22
C ARG A 82 11.59 8.37 -5.96
N VAL A 83 11.27 8.53 -4.69
CA VAL A 83 9.97 9.03 -4.25
C VAL A 83 10.22 10.22 -3.34
N HIS A 84 9.56 11.33 -3.66
CA HIS A 84 9.56 12.54 -2.84
C HIS A 84 8.12 12.87 -2.41
N ILE A 85 7.90 12.91 -1.11
CA ILE A 85 6.60 13.14 -0.48
C ILE A 85 6.66 14.46 0.28
N PRO A 86 5.83 15.45 -0.09
CA PRO A 86 5.80 16.74 0.59
C PRO A 86 5.21 16.61 2.01
N ALA A 87 5.64 17.49 2.92
CA ALA A 87 5.19 17.50 4.31
C ALA A 87 3.66 17.56 4.44
N HIS A 88 2.99 18.36 3.60
CA HIS A 88 1.53 18.48 3.65
C HIS A 88 0.80 17.14 3.39
N ALA A 89 1.34 16.31 2.47
CA ALA A 89 0.81 14.97 2.23
C ALA A 89 1.00 14.06 3.45
N LEU A 90 2.15 14.14 4.13
CA LEU A 90 2.41 13.39 5.34
C LEU A 90 1.46 13.80 6.47
N GLN A 91 1.25 15.10 6.68
CA GLN A 91 0.32 15.61 7.69
C GLN A 91 -1.10 15.11 7.46
N ARG A 92 -1.59 15.15 6.21
CA ARG A 92 -2.95 14.72 5.86
C ARG A 92 -3.14 13.19 5.86
N SER A 93 -2.07 12.42 5.71
CA SER A 93 -2.12 10.94 5.74
C SER A 93 -2.30 10.36 7.15
N LYS A 94 -2.19 11.20 8.20
CA LYS A 94 -2.30 10.79 9.59
C LYS A 94 -3.72 10.36 9.95
N ARG A 95 -3.82 9.25 10.69
CA ARG A 95 -5.06 8.85 11.35
C ARG A 95 -5.40 9.72 12.56
N ASN A 96 -4.37 10.09 13.33
CA ASN A 96 -4.51 10.87 14.55
C ASN A 96 -3.66 12.13 14.45
N VAL A 97 -4.29 13.29 14.64
CA VAL A 97 -3.64 14.60 14.50
C VAL A 97 -2.47 14.74 15.48
N SER A 98 -2.56 14.12 16.67
CA SER A 98 -1.52 14.16 17.70
C SER A 98 -0.29 13.31 17.39
N HIS A 99 -0.35 12.40 16.40
CA HIS A 99 0.81 11.62 16.02
C HIS A 99 1.78 12.52 15.25
N SER A 100 3.03 12.60 15.71
CA SER A 100 4.08 13.34 15.00
C SER A 100 4.68 12.53 13.86
N THR A 101 4.50 11.20 13.86
CA THR A 101 5.24 10.28 13.00
C THR A 101 4.31 9.55 12.04
N VAL A 102 4.73 9.42 10.78
CA VAL A 102 4.02 8.72 9.70
C VAL A 102 4.89 7.59 9.18
N HIS A 103 4.30 6.41 9.00
CA HIS A 103 4.95 5.30 8.33
C HIS A 103 4.79 5.42 6.81
N ILE A 104 5.88 5.23 6.09
CA ILE A 104 5.89 5.15 4.64
C ILE A 104 6.36 3.74 4.26
N THR A 105 5.70 3.16 3.27
CA THR A 105 6.07 1.87 2.69
C THR A 105 6.18 1.99 1.18
N MET A 106 7.25 1.46 0.62
CA MET A 106 7.46 1.31 -0.81
C MET A 106 7.68 -0.17 -1.14
N ALA A 107 7.10 -0.63 -2.25
CA ALA A 107 7.32 -1.97 -2.75
C ALA A 107 7.50 -1.95 -4.27
N VAL A 108 8.52 -2.64 -4.77
CA VAL A 108 8.71 -2.88 -6.22
C VAL A 108 8.13 -4.25 -6.56
N LEU A 109 7.05 -4.24 -7.33
CA LEU A 109 6.24 -5.40 -7.66
C LEU A 109 6.47 -5.83 -9.11
N ASN A 110 6.29 -7.12 -9.39
CA ASN A 110 6.34 -7.63 -10.76
C ASN A 110 5.10 -7.17 -11.54
N SER A 111 5.29 -6.61 -12.73
CA SER A 111 4.20 -6.17 -13.61
C SER A 111 3.23 -7.29 -14.01
N SER A 112 3.63 -8.56 -13.96
CA SER A 112 2.78 -9.72 -14.22
C SER A 112 1.59 -9.83 -13.26
N LEU A 113 1.66 -9.19 -12.09
CA LEU A 113 0.55 -9.11 -11.12
C LEU A 113 -0.56 -8.17 -11.58
N PHE A 114 -0.32 -7.37 -12.62
CA PHE A 114 -1.22 -6.35 -13.12
C PHE A 114 -1.65 -6.69 -14.54
N ARG A 115 -2.92 -6.45 -14.84
CA ARG A 115 -3.47 -6.58 -16.20
C ARG A 115 -3.88 -5.20 -16.69
N VAL A 116 -3.36 -4.82 -17.84
CA VAL A 116 -3.79 -3.59 -18.53
C VAL A 116 -5.23 -3.80 -19.01
N VAL A 117 -6.15 -2.96 -18.55
CA VAL A 117 -7.56 -3.02 -18.96
C VAL A 117 -7.67 -2.43 -20.38
N ARG A 118 -8.38 -3.13 -21.27
CA ARG A 118 -8.54 -2.76 -22.69
C ARG A 118 -9.11 -1.34 -22.82
N GLY A 119 -8.40 -0.47 -23.56
CA GLY A 119 -8.78 0.93 -23.80
C GLY A 119 -7.59 1.88 -23.71
N SER A 120 -6.59 1.56 -22.89
CA SER A 120 -5.25 2.12 -23.02
C SER A 120 -4.53 1.41 -24.18
N ARG A 121 -3.89 2.17 -25.08
CA ARG A 121 -2.97 1.64 -26.10
C ARG A 121 -2.10 0.56 -25.46
N SER A 122 -1.85 -0.56 -26.16
CA SER A 122 -0.97 -1.65 -25.70
C SER A 122 0.30 -1.05 -25.09
N GLY A 123 0.32 -0.96 -23.77
CA GLY A 123 1.32 -0.22 -23.02
C GLY A 123 2.23 -1.23 -22.34
N GLU A 124 3.52 -1.13 -22.62
CA GLU A 124 4.52 -1.89 -21.90
C GLU A 124 4.81 -1.20 -20.56
N VAL A 125 4.95 -1.98 -19.49
CA VAL A 125 5.36 -1.48 -18.18
C VAL A 125 6.87 -1.32 -18.18
N LEU A 126 7.36 -0.10 -17.92
CA LEU A 126 8.78 0.20 -17.87
C LEU A 126 9.52 -0.74 -16.91
N GLY A 127 10.56 -1.42 -17.41
CA GLY A 127 11.36 -2.34 -16.60
C GLY A 127 10.59 -3.54 -16.05
N GLN A 128 9.38 -3.82 -16.58
CA GLN A 128 8.47 -4.87 -16.12
C GLN A 128 8.17 -4.81 -14.60
N SER A 129 8.28 -3.62 -14.00
CA SER A 129 8.12 -3.40 -12.56
C SER A 129 7.12 -2.30 -12.25
N VAL A 130 6.46 -2.40 -11.10
CA VAL A 130 5.49 -1.43 -10.60
C VAL A 130 5.93 -0.98 -9.21
N LEU A 131 6.14 0.31 -9.03
CA LEU A 131 6.42 0.90 -7.72
C LEU A 131 5.11 1.26 -7.02
N ALA A 132 4.82 0.56 -5.93
CA ALA A 132 3.72 0.90 -5.03
C ALA A 132 4.26 1.75 -3.86
N VAL A 133 3.58 2.85 -3.57
CA VAL A 133 3.91 3.75 -2.45
C VAL A 133 2.68 3.92 -1.57
N ARG A 134 2.83 3.65 -0.27
CA ARG A 134 1.78 3.86 0.74
C ARG A 134 2.31 4.78 1.83
N VAL A 135 1.57 5.85 2.09
CA VAL A 135 1.91 6.86 3.09
C VAL A 135 0.81 6.89 4.15
N GLY A 136 1.18 6.68 5.41
CA GLY A 136 0.26 6.69 6.54
C GLY A 136 -0.89 5.69 6.42
N ASP A 137 -1.96 5.96 7.17
CA ASP A 137 -3.11 5.06 7.29
C ASP A 137 -4.31 5.55 6.48
N HIS A 138 -4.32 6.81 6.04
CA HIS A 138 -5.43 7.42 5.29
C HIS A 138 -5.01 7.75 3.87
N GLY A 139 -5.96 7.63 2.93
CA GLY A 139 -5.76 8.12 1.56
C GLY A 139 -5.74 9.64 1.56
N VAL A 140 -4.91 10.24 0.71
CA VAL A 140 -4.82 11.68 0.52
C VAL A 140 -5.17 12.03 -0.92
N SER A 141 -5.93 13.11 -1.09
CA SER A 141 -6.33 13.68 -2.38
C SER A 141 -6.13 15.19 -2.35
N ASP A 142 -6.16 15.84 -3.51
CA ASP A 142 -6.18 17.31 -3.61
C ASP A 142 -5.00 17.95 -2.85
N LEU A 143 -3.80 17.43 -3.11
CA LEU A 143 -2.57 17.93 -2.50
C LEU A 143 -2.12 19.21 -3.20
N ASP A 144 -1.84 20.26 -2.43
CA ASP A 144 -1.30 21.52 -2.99
C ASP A 144 0.07 21.32 -3.66
N GLN A 145 0.83 20.34 -3.20
CA GLN A 145 2.09 19.92 -3.78
C GLN A 145 2.01 18.44 -4.18
N PRO A 146 2.43 18.06 -5.40
CA PRO A 146 2.35 16.68 -5.84
C PRO A 146 3.37 15.80 -5.12
N VAL A 147 3.00 14.53 -4.92
CA VAL A 147 4.00 13.48 -4.67
C VAL A 147 4.75 13.24 -5.97
N ARG A 148 6.08 13.32 -5.93
CA ARG A 148 6.91 13.11 -7.12
C ARG A 148 7.49 11.71 -7.08
N ILE A 149 7.34 10.98 -8.17
CA ILE A 149 7.92 9.65 -8.35
C ILE A 149 8.77 9.70 -9.61
N ALA A 150 10.05 9.44 -9.48
CA ALA A 150 10.99 9.38 -10.58
C ALA A 150 11.40 7.93 -10.84
N PHE A 151 11.13 7.45 -12.05
CA PHE A 151 11.53 6.10 -12.45
C PHE A 151 12.89 6.16 -13.14
N ARG A 152 13.87 5.41 -12.62
CA ARG A 152 15.08 5.14 -13.37
C ARG A 152 14.75 4.22 -14.55
N ASN A 153 15.05 4.70 -15.75
CA ASN A 153 15.04 3.89 -16.96
C ASN A 153 16.46 3.39 -17.22
N THR A 154 16.72 2.10 -17.08
CA THR A 154 18.04 1.51 -17.36
C THR A 154 18.29 1.28 -18.86
N ASN A 155 17.23 1.39 -19.69
CA ASN A 155 17.29 1.16 -21.13
C ASN A 155 17.50 2.44 -21.93
N VAL A 156 17.56 3.60 -21.26
CA VAL A 156 17.82 4.89 -21.88
C VAL A 156 18.96 5.57 -21.13
N VAL A 157 20.05 5.83 -21.85
CA VAL A 157 21.11 6.73 -21.39
C VAL A 157 20.48 8.12 -21.27
N GLY A 158 20.06 8.47 -20.05
CA GLY A 158 19.73 9.83 -19.62
C GLY A 158 18.48 10.46 -20.22
N GLU A 159 17.29 10.12 -19.72
CA GLU A 159 16.16 11.04 -19.78
C GLU A 159 15.21 10.82 -18.59
N TRP A 160 15.04 11.86 -17.77
CA TRP A 160 14.16 11.86 -16.60
C TRP A 160 12.73 12.15 -17.07
N THR A 161 11.78 11.26 -16.76
CA THR A 161 10.36 11.52 -17.02
C THR A 161 9.66 11.87 -15.71
N ASP A 162 9.08 13.08 -15.66
CA ASP A 162 8.21 13.55 -14.58
C ASP A 162 6.78 13.04 -14.81
N CYS A 163 6.14 12.50 -13.78
CA CYS A 163 4.76 11.98 -13.83
C CYS A 163 3.72 12.99 -13.31
N GLY A 164 4.05 14.28 -13.28
CA GLY A 164 3.08 15.36 -13.04
C GLY A 164 2.26 15.67 -14.29
N LYS A 165 0.99 15.27 -14.32
CA LYS A 165 0.02 15.78 -15.31
C LYS A 165 -0.48 17.16 -14.86
N GLU A 166 -0.20 18.20 -15.65
CA GLU A 166 -1.01 19.41 -15.67
C GLU A 166 -2.34 19.07 -16.37
N ALA A 167 -3.44 19.23 -15.66
CA ALA A 167 -4.77 19.28 -16.26
C ALA A 167 -5.05 20.73 -16.66
N THR A 168 -5.39 20.92 -17.94
CA THR A 168 -5.82 22.18 -18.55
C THR A 168 -7.17 22.64 -18.01
#